data_AF-B0TA34-F1
#
_entry.id   AF-B0TA34-F1
#
_cell.length_a   1.000
_cell.length_b   1.000
_cell.length_c   1.000
_cell.angle_alpha   90.00
_cell.angle_beta   90.00
_cell.angle_gamma   90.00
#
_symmetry.space_group_name_H-M   'P 1'
#
loop_
_entity.id
_entity.type
_entity.pdbx_description
1 polymer ?
#
loop_
_entity_poly.entity_id
_entity_poly.type
_entity_poly.pdbx_seq_one_letter_code
_entity_poly.pdbx_strand_id
1 'polypeptide(L)'
;MLERACIRNGIEYTKVKPAFTSKIGLYKYTHQYGLDVHHGAALVIARRAYGMREKVPRLLREKLLPTFKKTTEWKRWSMVHQRIEKEAKIITKGSVTPEFWRSHRKEILGLTSNL
;
A
#
# COMPACT_ATOMS: atom_id res chain seq x y z
N MET A 1 7.71 -24.92 -5.22
CA MET A 1 9.06 -24.85 -5.83
C MET A 1 10.05 -24.13 -4.91
N LEU A 2 9.77 -22.89 -4.48
CA LEU A 2 10.68 -22.09 -3.64
C LEU A 2 10.94 -22.67 -2.24
N GLU A 3 9.89 -23.01 -1.49
CA GLU A 3 10.01 -23.59 -0.13
C GLU A 3 10.93 -24.83 -0.10
N ARG A 4 10.75 -25.75 -1.06
CA ARG A 4 11.61 -26.93 -1.20
C ARG A 4 13.06 -26.57 -1.54
N ALA A 5 13.27 -25.54 -2.35
CA ALA A 5 14.62 -25.07 -2.69
C ALA A 5 15.32 -24.47 -1.47
N CYS A 6 14.63 -23.66 -0.66
CA CYS A 6 15.16 -23.11 0.58
C CYS A 6 15.60 -24.23 1.54
N ILE A 7 14.73 -25.22 1.76
CA ILE A 7 15.03 -26.38 2.64
C ILE A 7 16.28 -27.12 2.15
N ARG A 8 16.40 -27.42 0.85
CA ARG A 8 17.57 -28.13 0.31
C ARG A 8 18.89 -27.37 0.47
N ASN A 9 18.84 -26.04 0.52
CA ASN A 9 20.01 -25.18 0.63
C ASN A 9 20.27 -24.68 2.06
N GLY A 10 19.51 -25.16 3.06
CA GLY A 10 19.64 -24.69 4.44
C GLY A 10 19.26 -23.22 4.64
N ILE A 11 18.43 -22.66 3.75
CA ILE A 11 17.99 -21.26 3.81
C ILE A 11 16.66 -21.20 4.57
N GLU A 12 16.57 -20.28 5.54
CA GLU A 12 15.33 -20.03 6.27
C GLU A 12 14.20 -19.58 5.33
N TYR A 13 13.00 -20.11 5.55
CA TYR A 13 11.82 -19.78 4.76
C TYR A 13 10.63 -19.47 5.66
N THR A 14 10.06 -18.27 5.49
CA THR A 14 8.91 -17.80 6.27
C THR A 14 7.73 -17.51 5.36
N LYS A 15 6.59 -18.16 5.62
CA LYS A 15 5.31 -17.83 4.95
C LYS A 15 4.66 -16.64 5.65
N VAL A 16 4.27 -15.64 4.87
CA VAL A 16 3.54 -14.46 5.37
C VAL A 16 2.25 -14.27 4.60
N LYS A 17 1.27 -13.63 5.22
CA LYS A 17 -0.02 -13.33 4.56
C LYS A 17 0.22 -12.30 3.44
N PRO A 18 -0.22 -12.54 2.19
CA PRO A 18 0.04 -11.64 1.06
C PRO A 18 -0.98 -10.50 0.91
N ALA A 19 -1.99 -10.41 1.79
CA ALA A 19 -3.11 -9.48 1.63
C ALA A 19 -2.64 -8.02 1.47
N PHE A 20 -3.10 -7.35 0.42
CA PHE A 20 -2.85 -5.93 0.11
C PHE A 20 -1.38 -5.53 -0.12
N THR A 21 -0.44 -6.46 -0.32
CA THR A 21 0.99 -6.13 -0.50
C THR A 21 1.24 -5.10 -1.60
N SER A 22 0.64 -5.25 -2.77
CA SER A 22 0.76 -4.32 -3.89
C SER A 22 0.19 -2.93 -3.59
N LYS A 23 -0.99 -2.87 -2.96
CA LYS A 23 -1.64 -1.60 -2.61
C LYS A 23 -0.91 -0.86 -1.50
N ILE A 24 -0.41 -1.58 -0.49
CA ILE A 24 0.42 -0.99 0.57
C ILE A 24 1.74 -0.49 -0.02
N GLY A 25 2.40 -1.31 -0.84
CA GLY A 25 3.60 -0.93 -1.58
C GLY A 25 3.39 0.38 -2.34
N LEU A 26 2.34 0.41 -3.17
CA LEU A 26 1.94 1.58 -3.95
C LEU A 26 1.69 2.82 -3.08
N TYR A 27 0.78 2.76 -2.12
CA TYR A 27 0.31 3.96 -1.42
C TYR A 27 1.27 4.47 -0.34
N LYS A 28 2.09 3.58 0.23
CA LYS A 28 2.98 3.90 1.35
C LYS A 28 4.43 4.03 0.90
N TYR A 29 4.98 2.97 0.30
CA TYR A 29 6.43 2.84 0.16
C TYR A 29 6.99 3.43 -1.13
N THR A 30 6.22 3.50 -2.22
CA THR A 30 6.67 4.21 -3.43
C THR A 30 6.96 5.68 -3.15
N HIS A 31 6.09 6.35 -2.39
CA HIS A 31 6.30 7.74 -2.02
C HIS A 31 7.34 7.91 -0.90
N GLN A 32 7.36 7.01 0.09
CA GLN A 32 8.27 7.15 1.22
C GLN A 32 9.75 6.91 0.83
N TYR A 33 10.00 5.98 -0.08
CA TYR A 33 11.35 5.51 -0.43
C TYR A 33 11.68 5.60 -1.91
N GLY A 34 10.82 6.18 -2.76
CA GLY A 34 11.06 6.29 -4.19
C GLY A 34 11.00 4.96 -4.96
N LEU A 35 10.40 3.91 -4.38
CA LEU A 35 10.34 2.58 -5.00
C LEU A 35 9.28 2.51 -6.12
N ASP A 36 9.41 1.54 -7.03
CA ASP A 36 8.28 1.08 -7.83
C ASP A 36 7.33 0.20 -7.01
N VAL A 37 6.18 -0.10 -7.60
CA VAL A 37 5.11 -0.84 -6.93
C VAL A 37 5.51 -2.28 -6.58
N HIS A 38 6.32 -2.94 -7.40
CA HIS A 38 6.74 -4.31 -7.18
C HIS A 38 7.79 -4.39 -6.08
N HIS A 39 8.80 -3.51 -6.09
CA HIS A 39 9.75 -3.39 -4.96
C HIS A 39 9.04 -2.98 -3.67
N GLY A 40 8.06 -2.07 -3.74
CA GLY A 40 7.22 -1.73 -2.59
C GLY A 40 6.43 -2.91 -2.04
N ALA A 41 5.90 -3.78 -2.91
CA ALA A 41 5.19 -5.00 -2.50
C ALA A 41 6.14 -6.03 -1.86
N ALA A 42 7.33 -6.21 -2.42
CA ALA A 42 8.37 -7.06 -1.86
C ALA A 42 8.81 -6.59 -0.47
N LEU A 43 8.97 -5.27 -0.28
CA LEU A 43 9.27 -4.67 1.01
C LEU A 43 8.18 -4.98 2.05
N VAL A 44 6.90 -4.94 1.67
CA VAL A 44 5.79 -5.32 2.56
C VAL A 44 5.89 -6.77 3.00
N ILE A 45 6.23 -7.68 2.10
CA ILE A 45 6.40 -9.12 2.40
C ILE A 45 7.56 -9.30 3.38
N ALA A 46 8.71 -8.69 3.10
CA ALA A 46 9.88 -8.76 3.97
C ALA A 46 9.59 -8.21 5.37
N ARG A 47 8.96 -7.04 5.48
CA ARG A 47 8.59 -6.44 6.76
C ARG A 47 7.64 -7.32 7.58
N ARG A 48 6.69 -7.99 6.93
CA ARG A 48 5.79 -8.95 7.60
C ARG A 48 6.54 -10.17 8.10
N ALA A 49 7.57 -10.64 7.37
CA ALA A 49 8.41 -11.74 7.80
C ALA A 49 9.19 -11.36 9.08
N TYR A 50 9.62 -10.10 9.18
CA TYR A 50 10.20 -9.52 10.41
C TYR A 50 9.17 -9.13 11.49
N GLY A 51 7.91 -9.58 11.40
CA GLY A 51 6.88 -9.33 12.42
C GLY A 51 6.32 -7.90 12.44
N MET A 52 6.68 -7.04 11.48
CA MET A 52 6.18 -5.67 11.42
C MET A 52 4.74 -5.61 10.90
N ARG A 53 3.93 -4.73 11.52
CA ARG A 53 2.53 -4.51 11.11
C ARG A 53 2.45 -3.38 10.08
N GLU A 54 1.70 -3.62 9.01
CA GLU A 54 1.44 -2.61 7.99
C GLU A 54 0.27 -1.72 8.36
N LYS A 55 0.53 -0.77 9.27
CA LYS A 55 -0.45 0.26 9.64
C LYS A 55 -0.62 1.29 8.52
N VAL A 56 -1.84 1.78 8.34
CA VAL A 56 -2.13 2.94 7.48
C VAL A 56 -1.41 4.19 8.04
N PRO A 57 -0.59 4.90 7.23
CA PRO A 57 0.06 6.15 7.65
C PRO A 57 -0.94 7.20 8.13
N ARG A 58 -0.50 8.07 9.07
CA ARG A 58 -1.36 9.10 9.67
C ARG A 58 -2.05 9.97 8.63
N LEU A 59 -1.28 10.47 7.65
CA LEU A 59 -1.79 11.30 6.57
C LEU A 59 -2.92 10.61 5.77
N LEU A 60 -2.73 9.35 5.35
CA LEU A 60 -3.77 8.62 4.61
C LEU A 60 -5.00 8.35 5.48
N ARG A 61 -4.79 8.08 6.76
CA ARG A 61 -5.89 7.87 7.72
C ARG A 61 -6.72 9.14 7.91
N GLU A 62 -6.07 10.29 8.10
CA GLU A 62 -6.76 11.56 8.33
C GLU A 62 -7.50 12.06 7.09
N LYS A 63 -6.95 11.85 5.90
CA LYS A 63 -7.52 12.35 4.65
C LYS A 63 -8.54 11.42 3.99
N LEU A 64 -8.39 10.09 4.15
CA LEU A 64 -9.15 9.11 3.35
C LEU A 64 -10.07 8.20 4.17
N LEU A 65 -9.89 8.13 5.49
CA LEU A 65 -10.69 7.26 6.34
C LEU A 65 -11.64 8.06 7.23
N PRO A 66 -12.86 7.56 7.49
CA PRO A 66 -13.76 8.17 8.45
C PRO A 66 -13.18 8.09 9.87
N THR A 67 -13.56 9.04 10.72
CA THR A 67 -13.12 9.09 12.13
C THR A 67 -13.55 7.84 12.91
N PHE A 68 -12.63 7.35 13.75
CA PHE A 68 -12.82 6.40 14.84
C PHE A 68 -13.85 5.26 14.65
N LYS A 69 -13.70 4.45 13.60
CA LYS A 69 -14.24 3.08 13.59
C LYS A 69 -13.15 2.06 13.94
N LYS A 70 -13.35 1.27 15.00
CA LYS A 70 -12.44 0.17 15.37
C LYS A 70 -12.53 -0.90 14.28
N THR A 71 -11.49 -1.01 13.47
CA THR A 71 -11.42 -1.90 12.31
C THR A 71 -10.02 -2.50 12.18
N THR A 72 -9.93 -3.64 11.49
CA THR A 72 -8.65 -4.27 11.19
C THR A 72 -7.86 -3.43 10.17
N GLU A 73 -6.53 -3.53 10.19
CA GLU A 73 -5.68 -2.83 9.22
C GLU A 73 -6.01 -3.21 7.77
N TRP A 74 -6.41 -4.46 7.52
CA TRP A 74 -6.81 -4.89 6.18
C TRP A 74 -8.06 -4.18 5.68
N LYS A 75 -9.06 -4.01 6.57
CA LYS A 75 -10.26 -3.26 6.21
C LYS A 75 -9.93 -1.79 5.94
N ARG A 76 -9.01 -1.21 6.72
CA ARG A 76 -8.51 0.16 6.48
C ARG A 76 -7.80 0.28 5.12
N TRP A 77 -6.91 -0.64 4.78
CA TRP A 77 -6.26 -0.65 3.46
C TRP A 77 -7.22 -0.84 2.30
N SER A 78 -8.24 -1.69 2.48
CA SER A 78 -9.33 -1.84 1.51
C SER A 78 -10.08 -0.53 1.30
N MET A 79 -10.46 0.15 2.39
CA MET A 79 -11.14 1.45 2.32
C MET A 79 -10.28 2.52 1.66
N VAL A 80 -8.98 2.59 1.99
CA VAL A 80 -8.03 3.50 1.33
C VAL A 80 -8.02 3.24 -0.18
N HIS A 81 -7.87 1.98 -0.59
CA HIS A 81 -7.87 1.63 -2.01
C HIS A 81 -9.18 2.03 -2.69
N GLN A 82 -10.33 1.69 -2.12
CA GLN A 82 -11.64 2.05 -2.68
C GLN A 82 -11.83 3.55 -2.82
N ARG A 83 -11.36 4.34 -1.85
CA ARG A 83 -11.46 5.80 -1.90
C ARG A 83 -10.62 6.38 -3.03
N ILE A 84 -9.36 5.96 -3.13
CA ILE A 84 -8.44 6.42 -4.20
C ILE A 84 -8.95 5.95 -5.57
N GLU A 85 -9.47 4.72 -5.67
CA GLU A 85 -10.06 4.19 -6.89
C GLU A 85 -11.27 5.01 -7.36
N LYS A 86 -12.09 5.48 -6.42
CA LYS A 86 -13.20 6.37 -6.74
C LYS A 86 -12.71 7.72 -7.29
N GLU A 87 -11.70 8.32 -6.68
CA GLU A 87 -11.11 9.57 -7.20
C GLU A 87 -10.47 9.37 -8.58
N ALA A 88 -9.79 8.25 -8.81
CA ALA A 88 -9.21 7.92 -10.12
C ALA A 88 -10.25 7.83 -11.23
N LYS A 89 -11.41 7.23 -10.92
CA LYS A 89 -12.55 7.15 -11.85
C LYS A 89 -13.16 8.51 -12.15
N ILE A 90 -13.06 9.47 -11.23
CA ILE A 90 -13.55 10.84 -11.45
C ILE A 90 -12.56 11.61 -12.33
N ILE A 91 -11.25 11.53 -12.03
CA ILE A 91 -10.21 12.32 -12.71
C ILE A 91 -9.89 11.78 -14.11
N THR A 92 -9.62 10.47 -14.22
CA THR A 92 -9.13 9.85 -15.46
C THR A 92 -10.17 8.96 -16.15
N LYS A 93 -11.37 8.81 -15.58
CA LYS A 93 -12.39 7.82 -16.00
C LYS A 93 -11.85 6.37 -16.04
N GLY A 94 -10.75 6.10 -15.36
CA GLY A 94 -10.06 4.81 -15.32
C GLY A 94 -9.77 4.31 -13.91
N SER A 95 -8.91 3.29 -13.82
CA SER A 95 -8.51 2.65 -12.56
C SER A 95 -7.21 3.24 -12.00
N VAL A 96 -6.91 3.01 -10.72
CA VAL A 96 -5.63 3.45 -10.14
C VAL A 96 -4.46 2.67 -10.72
N THR A 97 -3.62 3.37 -11.48
CA THR A 97 -2.29 2.91 -11.88
C THR A 97 -1.20 3.48 -10.96
N PRO A 98 0.01 2.88 -10.93
CA PRO A 98 1.13 3.46 -10.19
C PRO A 98 1.45 4.90 -10.60
N GLU A 99 1.41 5.19 -11.89
CA GLU A 99 1.65 6.52 -12.48
C GLU A 99 0.57 7.50 -12.04
N PHE A 100 -0.70 7.07 -12.11
CA PHE A 100 -1.82 7.88 -11.63
C PHE A 100 -1.61 8.33 -10.18
N TRP A 101 -1.26 7.39 -9.30
CA TRP A 101 -1.02 7.71 -7.90
C TRP A 101 0.16 8.67 -7.71
N ARG A 102 1.26 8.47 -8.44
CA ARG A 102 2.42 9.38 -8.38
C ARG A 102 2.05 10.82 -8.75
N SER A 103 1.27 11.00 -9.80
CA SER A 103 0.91 12.34 -10.30
C SER A 103 -0.17 13.03 -9.45
N HIS A 104 -1.20 12.30 -9.01
CA HIS A 104 -2.40 12.89 -8.40
C HIS A 104 -2.44 12.76 -6.87
N ARG A 105 -1.43 12.15 -6.23
CA ARG A 105 -1.42 11.96 -4.77
C ARG A 105 -1.59 13.26 -4.00
N LYS A 106 -0.93 14.35 -4.41
CA LYS A 106 -1.02 15.64 -3.69
C LYS A 106 -2.43 16.21 -3.76
N GLU A 107 -3.04 16.17 -4.94
CA GLU A 107 -4.42 16.62 -5.19
C GLU A 107 -5.42 15.79 -4.37
N ILE A 108 -5.36 14.46 -4.47
CA ILE A 108 -6.26 13.53 -3.75
C ILE A 108 -6.16 13.71 -2.23
N LEU A 109 -4.98 14.03 -1.72
CA LEU A 109 -4.76 14.26 -0.28
C LEU A 109 -5.03 15.71 0.15
N GLY A 110 -5.41 16.59 -0.77
CA GLY A 110 -5.64 18.01 -0.51
C GLY A 110 -4.39 18.69 0.06
N LEU A 111 -3.22 18.41 -0.52
CA LEU A 111 -1.92 18.97 -0.14
C LEU A 111 -1.45 20.08 -1.08
N THR A 112 -2.17 20.33 -2.17
CA THR A 112 -1.90 21.44 -3.08
C THR A 112 -2.47 22.72 -2.46
N SER A 113 -1.57 23.66 -2.10
CA SER A 113 -1.92 25.03 -1.77
C SER A 113 -2.28 25.77 -3.05
N ASN A 114 -3.45 26.42 -3.11
CA ASN A 114 -3.69 27.45 -4.12
C ASN A 114 -2.75 28.61 -3.80
N LEU A 115 -1.70 28.76 -4.59
CA LEU A 115 -0.87 29.96 -4.69
C LEU A 115 -0.94 30.44 -6.14
#